data_AF-A0A9W4JX40-F1
#
_entry.id   AF-A0A9W4JX40-F1
#
_cell.length_a   1.000
_cell.length_b   1.000
_cell.length_c   1.000
_cell.angle_alpha   90.00
_cell.angle_beta   90.00
_cell.angle_gamma   90.00
#
_symmetry.space_group_name_H-M   'P 1'
#
loop_
_entity.id
_entity.type
_entity.pdbx_description
1 polymer ?
#
loop_
_entity_poly.entity_id
_entity_poly.type
_entity_poly.pdbx_seq_one_letter_code
_entity_poly.pdbx_strand_id
1 'polypeptide(L)'
;MGNLVIAKAIHSEFVTSCKYLGTMGDSRPVYIYEMEHLPGAAHIMARIPPDDMSRQYNTIKDFARFFAQSWNSNLQPCSDATATLLMEFQSNFDLLARNLPSRFAPNLEMVRKELPSLFKALPFVLSHGDLNVMNILVNPNTGNITGIVDWAESRILPFGFALYGLENLLGRMDSEGWHYYDRYRELESLFWQTFREEAHNFSDADLCLIRAARIAGLFYNYGFNFDTKGMVQSVRMDQPDGSLAYLDAFCAAGEWAPLPSA
;
A
#
# COMPACT_ATOMS: atom_id res chain seq x y z
N MET A 1 15.35 5.35 -12.21
CA MET A 1 15.22 4.23 -13.19
C MET A 1 15.30 2.84 -12.54
N GLY A 2 15.81 2.69 -11.31
CA GLY A 2 15.92 1.40 -10.63
C GLY A 2 14.57 0.74 -10.29
N ASN A 3 13.64 1.49 -9.67
CA ASN A 3 12.43 0.87 -9.12
C ASN A 3 11.50 0.23 -10.16
N LEU A 4 11.37 0.79 -11.36
CA LEU A 4 10.56 0.16 -12.42
C LEU A 4 11.16 -1.16 -12.90
N VAL A 5 12.49 -1.27 -12.95
CA VAL A 5 13.18 -2.52 -13.28
C VAL A 5 12.96 -3.56 -12.17
N ILE A 6 13.03 -3.14 -10.91
CA ILE A 6 12.74 -3.98 -9.75
C ILE A 6 11.28 -4.44 -9.77
N ALA A 7 10.33 -3.52 -10.01
CA ALA A 7 8.90 -3.80 -10.09
C ALA A 7 8.62 -4.85 -11.18
N LYS A 8 9.22 -4.71 -12.38
CA LYS A 8 9.07 -5.72 -13.44
C LYS A 8 9.68 -7.07 -13.07
N ALA A 9 10.83 -7.07 -12.39
CA ALA A 9 11.50 -8.30 -11.99
C ALA A 9 10.69 -9.09 -10.95
N ILE A 10 10.07 -8.39 -9.99
CA ILE A 10 9.24 -9.00 -8.93
C ILE A 10 7.85 -9.36 -9.46
N HIS A 11 7.21 -8.43 -10.15
CA HIS A 11 5.81 -8.50 -10.56
C HIS A 11 5.69 -8.73 -12.07
N SER A 12 6.40 -9.73 -12.58
CA SER A 12 6.46 -9.99 -14.02
C SER A 12 5.08 -10.23 -14.67
N GLU A 13 4.12 -10.71 -13.88
CA GLU A 13 2.71 -10.91 -14.25
C GLU A 13 1.88 -9.62 -14.32
N PHE A 14 2.22 -8.60 -13.53
CA PHE A 14 1.39 -7.39 -13.33
C PHE A 14 2.04 -6.10 -13.80
N VAL A 15 3.34 -6.10 -14.10
CA VAL A 15 4.09 -4.91 -14.50
C VAL A 15 4.72 -5.20 -15.86
N THR A 16 4.72 -4.22 -16.76
CA THR A 16 5.47 -4.31 -18.03
C THR A 16 6.77 -3.50 -17.97
N SER A 17 7.67 -3.76 -18.92
CA SER A 17 8.89 -2.99 -19.08
C SER A 17 8.57 -1.53 -19.40
N CYS A 18 9.28 -0.63 -18.73
CA CYS A 18 9.26 0.79 -18.98
C CYS A 18 10.67 1.27 -19.34
N LYS A 19 10.78 1.97 -20.46
CA LYS A 19 12.01 2.50 -21.03
C LYS A 19 12.04 4.00 -20.87
N TYR A 20 13.13 4.50 -20.34
CA TYR A 20 13.38 5.94 -20.32
C TYR A 20 13.87 6.42 -21.68
N LEU A 21 13.27 7.49 -22.18
CA LEU A 21 13.60 8.08 -23.49
C LEU A 21 14.43 9.36 -23.39
N GLY A 22 14.46 10.02 -22.22
CA GLY A 22 15.27 11.21 -21.99
C GLY A 22 14.59 12.27 -21.12
N THR A 23 15.27 13.40 -20.97
CA THR A 23 14.75 14.60 -20.30
C THR A 23 14.60 15.72 -21.33
N MET A 24 13.52 16.49 -21.23
CA MET A 24 13.36 17.76 -21.94
C MET A 24 13.38 18.93 -20.94
N GLY A 25 14.14 19.98 -21.24
CA GLY A 25 14.22 21.23 -20.47
C GLY A 25 15.27 21.22 -19.35
N ASP A 26 15.91 22.38 -19.12
CA ASP A 26 17.03 22.52 -18.18
C ASP A 26 16.58 22.96 -16.77
N SER A 27 15.69 23.95 -16.69
CA SER A 27 15.24 24.55 -15.42
C SER A 27 14.02 23.87 -14.80
N ARG A 28 13.23 23.17 -15.62
CA ARG A 28 12.05 22.37 -15.22
C ARG A 28 12.03 21.09 -16.06
N PRO A 29 12.90 20.12 -15.74
CA PRO A 29 13.05 18.92 -16.54
C PRO A 29 11.76 18.11 -16.57
N VAL A 30 11.34 17.70 -17.77
CA VAL A 30 10.28 16.72 -18.00
C VAL A 30 10.93 15.41 -18.38
N TYR A 31 10.68 14.37 -17.59
CA TYR A 31 11.22 13.03 -17.82
C TYR A 31 10.25 12.23 -18.69
N ILE A 32 10.76 11.63 -19.76
CA ILE A 32 9.96 10.93 -20.75
C ILE A 32 10.22 9.43 -20.64
N TYR A 33 9.13 8.69 -20.54
CA TYR A 33 9.13 7.24 -20.43
C TYR A 33 8.17 6.65 -21.47
N GLU A 34 8.51 5.47 -21.95
CA GLU A 34 7.72 4.64 -22.85
C GLU A 34 7.49 3.28 -22.18
N MET A 35 6.27 2.78 -22.22
CA MET A 35 5.95 1.45 -21.71
C MET A 35 4.98 0.76 -22.67
N GLU A 36 4.96 -0.57 -22.65
CA GLU A 36 3.91 -1.29 -23.36
C GLU A 36 2.55 -0.94 -22.78
N HIS A 37 1.54 -0.85 -23.65
CA HIS A 37 0.18 -0.63 -23.21
C HIS A 37 -0.35 -1.89 -22.53
N LEU A 38 -0.52 -1.84 -21.21
CA LEU A 38 -1.15 -2.91 -20.46
C LEU A 38 -2.66 -2.95 -20.76
N PRO A 39 -3.24 -4.13 -21.05
CA PRO A 39 -4.66 -4.24 -21.34
C PRO A 39 -5.51 -4.01 -20.09
N GLY A 40 -6.82 -3.85 -20.29
CA GLY A 40 -7.80 -3.68 -19.22
C GLY A 40 -8.20 -2.22 -18.99
N ALA A 41 -8.97 -1.99 -17.94
CA ALA A 41 -9.38 -0.67 -17.49
C ALA A 41 -8.96 -0.49 -16.03
N ALA A 42 -8.69 0.75 -15.61
CA ALA A 42 -8.52 1.05 -14.20
C ALA A 42 -9.72 0.51 -13.40
N HIS A 43 -9.49 -0.08 -12.23
CA HIS A 43 -10.51 -0.76 -11.44
C HIS A 43 -11.72 0.14 -11.19
N ILE A 44 -11.48 1.43 -10.89
CA ILE A 44 -12.54 2.44 -10.73
C ILE A 44 -13.41 2.63 -11.99
N MET A 45 -12.82 2.48 -13.19
CA MET A 45 -13.50 2.63 -14.48
C MET A 45 -14.15 1.33 -14.95
N ALA A 46 -13.64 0.17 -14.53
CA ALA A 46 -14.21 -1.13 -14.87
C ALA A 46 -15.63 -1.31 -14.33
N ARG A 47 -15.99 -0.56 -13.27
CA ARG A 47 -17.34 -0.54 -12.65
C ARG A 47 -17.88 -1.94 -12.38
N ILE A 48 -17.00 -2.84 -11.90
CA ILE A 48 -17.40 -4.18 -11.49
C ILE A 48 -18.43 -4.03 -10.37
N PRO A 49 -19.68 -4.52 -10.55
CA PRO A 49 -20.70 -4.42 -9.53
C PRO A 49 -20.24 -5.08 -8.22
N PRO A 50 -20.50 -4.49 -7.04
CA PRO A 50 -20.12 -5.09 -5.77
C PRO A 50 -20.73 -6.48 -5.52
N ASP A 51 -21.89 -6.78 -6.12
CA ASP A 51 -22.58 -8.06 -6.04
C ASP A 51 -22.03 -9.12 -7.02
N ASP A 52 -21.17 -8.73 -7.96
CA ASP A 52 -20.47 -9.68 -8.84
C ASP A 52 -19.27 -10.32 -8.14
N MET A 53 -19.57 -11.24 -7.24
CA MET A 53 -18.57 -11.91 -6.42
C MET A 53 -17.56 -12.72 -7.24
N SER A 54 -17.95 -13.23 -8.40
CA SER A 54 -17.02 -13.99 -9.25
C SER A 54 -15.86 -13.11 -9.71
N ARG A 55 -16.15 -11.89 -10.19
CA ARG A 55 -15.11 -10.95 -10.62
C ARG A 55 -14.36 -10.36 -9.43
N GLN A 56 -15.05 -10.04 -8.33
CA GLN A 56 -14.40 -9.55 -7.11
C GLN A 56 -13.40 -10.57 -6.54
N TYR A 57 -13.73 -11.86 -6.53
CA TYR A 57 -12.80 -12.91 -6.11
C TYR A 57 -11.55 -12.98 -6.97
N ASN A 58 -11.70 -12.84 -8.30
CA ASN A 58 -10.56 -12.85 -9.20
C ASN A 58 -9.64 -11.65 -8.95
N THR A 59 -10.20 -10.45 -8.78
CA THR A 59 -9.44 -9.24 -8.40
C THR A 59 -8.64 -9.48 -7.11
N ILE A 60 -9.31 -9.98 -6.08
CA ILE A 60 -8.73 -10.16 -4.74
C ILE A 60 -7.66 -11.25 -4.73
N LYS A 61 -7.86 -12.37 -5.43
CA LYS A 61 -6.84 -13.42 -5.57
C LYS A 61 -5.60 -12.88 -6.28
N ASP A 62 -5.77 -12.15 -7.36
CA ASP A 62 -4.66 -11.58 -8.12
C ASP A 62 -3.92 -10.53 -7.27
N PHE A 63 -4.64 -9.74 -6.48
CA PHE A 63 -4.06 -8.78 -5.54
C PHE A 63 -3.26 -9.47 -4.43
N ALA A 64 -3.77 -10.58 -3.88
CA ALA A 64 -3.03 -11.40 -2.92
C ALA A 64 -1.75 -12.00 -3.53
N ARG A 65 -1.83 -12.50 -4.77
CA ARG A 65 -0.65 -12.99 -5.52
C ARG A 65 0.38 -11.89 -5.76
N PHE A 66 -0.06 -10.67 -6.07
CA PHE A 66 0.81 -9.50 -6.16
C PHE A 66 1.58 -9.25 -4.85
N PHE A 67 0.89 -9.21 -3.71
CA PHE A 67 1.58 -9.06 -2.42
C PHE A 67 2.48 -10.24 -2.07
N ALA A 68 2.09 -11.47 -2.42
CA ALA A 68 2.92 -12.66 -2.21
C ALA A 68 4.22 -12.60 -3.04
N GLN A 69 4.16 -12.13 -4.29
CA GLN A 69 5.36 -11.88 -5.11
C GLN A 69 6.31 -10.88 -4.44
N SER A 70 5.78 -9.81 -3.84
CA SER A 70 6.58 -8.85 -3.05
C SER A 70 7.23 -9.55 -1.85
N TRP A 71 6.45 -10.28 -1.05
CA TRP A 71 6.93 -10.99 0.14
C TRP A 71 8.07 -11.97 -0.20
N ASN A 72 7.90 -12.71 -1.29
CA ASN A 72 8.85 -13.71 -1.77
C ASN A 72 10.14 -13.09 -2.34
N SER A 73 10.19 -11.77 -2.52
CA SER A 73 11.29 -11.03 -3.14
C SER A 73 11.91 -10.05 -2.15
N ASN A 74 12.58 -10.57 -1.12
CA ASN A 74 13.21 -9.73 -0.10
C ASN A 74 14.35 -8.87 -0.69
N LEU A 75 14.21 -7.55 -0.56
CA LEU A 75 15.13 -6.51 -1.02
C LEU A 75 15.92 -5.87 0.13
N GLN A 76 16.21 -6.65 1.19
CA GLN A 76 16.88 -6.19 2.39
C GLN A 76 18.06 -5.23 2.07
N PRO A 77 17.96 -3.94 2.46
CA PRO A 77 19.06 -3.00 2.28
C PRO A 77 20.25 -3.36 3.18
N CYS A 78 21.42 -2.76 2.93
CA CYS A 78 22.53 -2.90 3.86
C CYS A 78 22.17 -2.36 5.26
N SER A 79 22.91 -2.78 6.28
CA SER A 79 22.63 -2.42 7.68
C SER A 79 22.56 -0.91 7.90
N ASP A 80 23.48 -0.15 7.33
CA ASP A 80 23.53 1.31 7.50
C ASP A 80 22.33 2.02 6.84
N ALA A 81 21.93 1.56 5.65
CA ALA A 81 20.74 2.08 4.96
C ALA A 81 19.45 1.74 5.73
N THR A 82 19.37 0.51 6.27
CA THR A 82 18.24 0.07 7.10
C THR A 82 18.14 0.91 8.39
N ALA A 83 19.26 1.17 9.07
CA ALA A 83 19.29 1.99 10.27
C ALA A 83 18.92 3.45 9.97
N THR A 84 19.41 4.00 8.85
CA THR A 84 19.06 5.36 8.41
C THR A 84 17.56 5.49 8.14
N LEU A 85 16.99 4.52 7.43
CA LEU A 85 15.55 4.48 7.15
C LEU A 85 14.73 4.31 8.43
N LEU A 86 15.17 3.48 9.38
CA LEU A 86 14.50 3.35 10.66
C LEU A 86 14.48 4.69 11.42
N MET A 87 15.61 5.42 11.47
CA MET A 87 15.67 6.74 12.11
C MET A 87 14.77 7.77 11.41
N GLU A 88 14.69 7.74 10.07
CA GLU A 88 13.73 8.55 9.30
C GLU A 88 12.30 8.27 9.75
N PHE A 89 11.90 6.99 9.78
CA PHE A 89 10.55 6.60 10.17
C PHE A 89 10.27 6.93 11.64
N GLN A 90 11.20 6.68 12.57
CA GLN A 90 11.04 7.10 13.96
C GLN A 90 10.79 8.61 14.08
N SER A 91 11.57 9.42 13.37
CA SER A 91 11.41 10.88 13.36
C SER A 91 10.07 11.31 12.77
N ASN A 92 9.62 10.66 11.69
CA ASN A 92 8.33 10.91 11.07
C ASN A 92 7.18 10.57 12.03
N PHE A 93 7.21 9.41 12.68
CA PHE A 93 6.15 9.01 13.61
C PHE A 93 6.14 9.85 14.90
N ASP A 94 7.28 10.34 15.36
CA ASP A 94 7.37 11.35 16.42
C ASP A 94 6.75 12.69 16.00
N LEU A 95 6.86 13.06 14.72
CA LEU A 95 6.22 14.25 14.17
C LEU A 95 4.70 14.06 14.09
N LEU A 96 4.21 12.89 13.64
CA LEU A 96 2.77 12.57 13.64
C LEU A 96 2.18 12.59 15.05
N ALA A 97 2.83 11.93 16.01
CA ALA A 97 2.36 11.86 17.40
C ALA A 97 2.23 13.23 18.08
N ARG A 98 3.05 14.22 17.68
CA ARG A 98 2.98 15.58 18.20
C ARG A 98 1.88 16.44 17.58
N ASN A 99 1.49 16.17 16.33
CA ASN A 99 0.65 17.09 15.55
C ASN A 99 -0.73 16.52 15.21
N LEU A 100 -0.89 15.20 15.16
CA LEU A 100 -2.19 14.59 14.91
C LEU A 100 -3.10 14.67 16.15
N PRO A 101 -4.43 14.75 15.96
CA PRO A 101 -5.39 14.73 17.06
C PRO A 101 -5.21 13.53 18.01
N SER A 102 -5.48 13.74 19.31
CA SER A 102 -5.25 12.75 20.38
C SER A 102 -6.02 11.43 20.19
N ARG A 103 -7.08 11.41 19.38
CA ARG A 103 -7.84 10.21 19.00
C ARG A 103 -6.99 9.15 18.28
N PHE A 104 -5.86 9.54 17.70
CA PHE A 104 -4.90 8.65 17.04
C PHE A 104 -3.75 8.19 17.93
N ALA A 105 -3.59 8.79 19.11
CA ALA A 105 -2.45 8.55 19.99
C ALA A 105 -2.24 7.06 20.36
N PRO A 106 -3.28 6.26 20.70
CA PRO A 106 -3.08 4.85 21.06
C PRO A 106 -2.40 4.02 19.95
N ASN A 107 -2.86 4.19 18.70
CA ASN A 107 -2.31 3.45 17.57
C ASN A 107 -0.94 4.01 17.13
N LEU A 108 -0.71 5.33 17.25
CA LEU A 108 0.62 5.92 17.01
C LEU A 108 1.67 5.41 17.99
N GLU A 109 1.36 5.36 19.29
CA GLU A 109 2.28 4.82 20.30
C GLU A 109 2.59 3.35 20.06
N MET A 110 1.57 2.55 19.68
CA MET A 110 1.77 1.16 19.29
C MET A 110 2.72 1.05 18.09
N VAL A 111 2.47 1.79 17.00
CA VAL A 111 3.35 1.74 15.81
C VAL A 111 4.76 2.17 16.17
N ARG A 112 4.94 3.27 16.93
CA ARG A 112 6.25 3.75 17.38
C ARG A 112 7.03 2.68 18.13
N LYS A 113 6.34 1.94 19.01
CA LYS A 113 6.93 0.82 19.76
C LYS A 113 7.32 -0.35 18.85
N GLU A 114 6.49 -0.69 17.86
CA GLU A 114 6.73 -1.85 16.99
C GLU A 114 7.71 -1.56 15.83
N LEU A 115 7.92 -0.30 15.45
CA LEU A 115 8.79 0.10 14.32
C LEU A 115 10.15 -0.63 14.29
N PRO A 116 10.93 -0.72 15.39
CA PRO A 116 12.19 -1.47 15.38
C PRO A 116 12.01 -2.96 15.08
N SER A 117 10.94 -3.58 15.58
CA SER A 117 10.60 -4.98 15.30
C SER A 117 10.22 -5.18 13.84
N LEU A 118 9.42 -4.26 13.26
CA LEU A 118 9.04 -4.30 11.84
C LEU A 118 10.26 -4.30 10.93
N PHE A 119 11.19 -3.37 11.17
CA PHE A 119 12.42 -3.21 10.39
C PHE A 119 13.42 -4.36 10.57
N LYS A 120 13.28 -5.15 11.64
CA LYS A 120 14.17 -6.28 11.93
C LYS A 120 13.64 -7.59 11.38
N ALA A 121 12.32 -7.81 11.44
CA ALA A 121 11.72 -9.12 11.23
C ALA A 121 11.01 -9.27 9.88
N LEU A 122 10.38 -8.20 9.36
CA LEU A 122 9.66 -8.29 8.09
C LEU A 122 10.63 -8.17 6.90
N PRO A 123 10.36 -8.87 5.78
CA PRO A 123 11.12 -8.67 4.55
C PRO A 123 10.92 -7.23 4.05
N PHE A 124 11.98 -6.66 3.47
CA PHE A 124 11.87 -5.40 2.75
C PHE A 124 11.40 -5.66 1.34
N VAL A 125 10.41 -4.90 0.88
CA VAL A 125 9.78 -5.08 -0.42
C VAL A 125 9.68 -3.74 -1.13
N LEU A 126 9.54 -3.77 -2.46
CA LEU A 126 9.22 -2.57 -3.22
C LEU A 126 7.75 -2.20 -3.00
N SER A 127 7.50 -1.31 -2.04
CA SER A 127 6.18 -0.72 -1.77
C SER A 127 5.81 0.26 -2.89
N HIS A 128 4.57 0.21 -3.40
CA HIS A 128 4.13 0.98 -4.57
C HIS A 128 4.11 2.51 -4.36
N GLY A 129 3.80 2.96 -3.14
CA GLY A 129 3.71 4.39 -2.80
C GLY A 129 2.33 5.02 -3.05
N ASP A 130 1.67 4.68 -4.16
CA ASP A 130 0.29 5.15 -4.46
C ASP A 130 -0.63 4.01 -4.94
N LEU A 131 -0.83 2.97 -4.12
CA LEU A 131 -1.61 1.80 -4.53
C LEU A 131 -3.12 2.01 -4.33
N ASN A 132 -3.80 2.49 -5.36
CA ASN A 132 -5.24 2.78 -5.35
C ASN A 132 -5.96 2.25 -6.61
N VAL A 133 -7.30 2.33 -6.62
CA VAL A 133 -8.16 1.80 -7.70
C VAL A 133 -7.99 2.45 -9.08
N MET A 134 -7.26 3.56 -9.19
CA MET A 134 -6.87 4.17 -10.47
C MET A 134 -5.61 3.50 -11.05
N ASN A 135 -4.73 3.00 -10.17
CA ASN A 135 -3.43 2.42 -10.52
C ASN A 135 -3.45 0.89 -10.67
N ILE A 136 -4.60 0.27 -10.42
CA ILE A 136 -4.85 -1.16 -10.64
C ILE A 136 -5.70 -1.31 -11.91
N LEU A 137 -5.16 -1.96 -12.94
CA LEU A 137 -5.88 -2.32 -14.16
C LEU A 137 -6.48 -3.72 -14.02
N VAL A 138 -7.73 -3.87 -14.44
CA VAL A 138 -8.45 -5.14 -14.44
C VAL A 138 -9.11 -5.41 -15.79
N ASN A 139 -9.30 -6.68 -16.11
CA ASN A 139 -10.18 -7.09 -17.20
C ASN A 139 -11.65 -6.95 -16.76
N PRO A 140 -12.46 -6.08 -17.37
CA PRO A 140 -13.85 -5.87 -16.94
C PRO A 140 -14.76 -7.11 -17.06
N ASN A 141 -14.39 -8.05 -17.94
CA ASN A 141 -15.17 -9.26 -18.17
C ASN A 141 -14.86 -10.35 -17.14
N THR A 142 -13.64 -10.40 -16.60
CA THR A 142 -13.21 -11.50 -15.71
C THR A 142 -12.86 -11.05 -14.29
N GLY A 143 -12.58 -9.77 -14.08
CA GLY A 143 -12.09 -9.23 -12.81
C GLY A 143 -10.59 -9.46 -12.56
N ASN A 144 -9.89 -10.20 -13.42
CA ASN A 144 -8.46 -10.42 -13.22
C ASN A 144 -7.66 -9.14 -13.34
N ILE A 145 -6.65 -8.98 -12.48
CA ILE A 145 -5.71 -7.86 -12.57
C ILE A 145 -4.82 -8.09 -13.79
N THR A 146 -4.80 -7.10 -14.68
CA THR A 146 -4.00 -7.10 -15.91
C THR A 146 -2.79 -6.19 -15.83
N GLY A 147 -2.72 -5.33 -14.81
CA GLY A 147 -1.64 -4.37 -14.69
C GLY A 147 -1.65 -3.59 -13.39
N ILE A 148 -0.47 -3.22 -12.89
CA ILE A 148 -0.29 -2.23 -11.82
C ILE A 148 0.69 -1.18 -12.34
N VAL A 149 0.25 0.08 -12.32
CA VAL A 149 0.93 1.22 -12.96
C VAL A 149 1.20 2.34 -11.96
N ASP A 150 1.98 3.34 -12.38
CA ASP A 150 2.33 4.51 -11.58
C ASP A 150 3.20 4.22 -10.34
N TRP A 151 4.38 3.64 -10.62
CA TRP A 151 5.38 3.30 -9.61
C TRP A 151 6.27 4.48 -9.18
N ALA A 152 5.88 5.72 -9.49
CA ALA A 152 6.71 6.91 -9.27
C ALA A 152 7.07 7.11 -7.79
N GLU A 153 6.13 6.82 -6.89
CA GLU A 153 6.26 6.98 -5.43
C GLU A 153 6.81 5.71 -4.73
N SER A 154 7.28 4.73 -5.50
CA SER A 154 7.69 3.44 -4.95
C SER A 154 8.95 3.55 -4.07
N ARG A 155 8.97 2.81 -2.97
CA ARG A 155 10.09 2.78 -2.00
C ARG A 155 10.31 1.38 -1.45
N ILE A 156 11.57 1.04 -1.17
CA ILE A 156 11.90 -0.19 -0.46
C ILE A 156 11.60 0.00 1.03
N LEU A 157 10.57 -0.68 1.54
CA LEU A 157 10.07 -0.56 2.92
C LEU A 157 9.77 -1.96 3.48
N PRO A 158 9.66 -2.13 4.81
CA PRO A 158 9.13 -3.37 5.38
C PRO A 158 7.78 -3.72 4.77
N PHE A 159 7.52 -5.01 4.55
CA PHE A 159 6.24 -5.48 4.03
C PHE A 159 5.06 -4.97 4.88
N GLY A 160 3.96 -4.62 4.21
CA GLY A 160 2.72 -4.20 4.86
C GLY A 160 2.42 -2.70 4.72
N PHE A 161 3.40 -1.85 4.43
CA PHE A 161 3.18 -0.40 4.28
C PHE A 161 2.21 -0.03 3.15
N ALA A 162 2.10 -0.85 2.09
CA ALA A 162 1.14 -0.65 0.99
C ALA A 162 -0.21 -1.34 1.20
N LEU A 163 -0.45 -2.03 2.33
CA LEU A 163 -1.69 -2.78 2.55
C LEU A 163 -2.93 -1.89 2.69
N TYR A 164 -2.77 -0.57 2.83
CA TYR A 164 -3.90 0.36 2.67
C TYR A 164 -4.58 0.22 1.30
N GLY A 165 -3.88 -0.29 0.28
CA GLY A 165 -4.44 -0.55 -1.04
C GLY A 165 -5.54 -1.62 -1.03
N LEU A 166 -5.50 -2.56 -0.08
CA LEU A 166 -6.56 -3.57 0.09
C LEU A 166 -7.87 -2.90 0.52
N GLU A 167 -7.81 -1.90 1.40
CA GLU A 167 -9.01 -1.17 1.83
C GLU A 167 -9.75 -0.56 0.64
N ASN A 168 -9.01 0.03 -0.30
CA ASN A 168 -9.58 0.62 -1.52
C ASN A 168 -10.31 -0.39 -2.42
N LEU A 169 -10.08 -1.70 -2.27
CA LEU A 169 -10.83 -2.76 -2.95
C LEU A 169 -12.03 -3.27 -2.12
N LEU A 170 -11.99 -3.11 -0.80
CA LEU A 170 -13.00 -3.62 0.13
C LEU A 170 -14.10 -2.61 0.48
N GLY A 171 -13.89 -1.33 0.18
CA GLY A 171 -14.86 -0.28 0.47
C GLY A 171 -14.66 0.98 -0.35
N ARG A 172 -15.31 2.05 0.12
CA ARG A 172 -15.24 3.39 -0.45
C ARG A 172 -15.30 4.44 0.64
N MET A 173 -14.73 5.60 0.35
CA MET A 173 -14.87 6.83 1.13
C MET A 173 -15.92 7.73 0.45
N ASP A 174 -16.85 8.28 1.23
CA ASP A 174 -17.73 9.36 0.79
C ASP A 174 -17.84 10.47 1.86
N SER A 175 -18.84 11.35 1.75
CA SER A 175 -19.01 12.47 2.69
C SER A 175 -19.42 12.06 4.10
N GLU A 176 -19.95 10.85 4.29
CA GLU A 176 -20.35 10.31 5.59
C GLU A 176 -19.24 9.47 6.25
N GLY A 177 -18.21 9.11 5.48
CA GLY A 177 -17.02 8.43 5.96
C GLY A 177 -16.70 7.18 5.14
N TRP A 178 -16.07 6.21 5.80
CA TRP A 178 -15.71 4.94 5.18
C TRP A 178 -16.86 3.94 5.22
N HIS A 179 -17.13 3.30 4.08
CA HIS A 179 -18.15 2.29 3.93
C HIS A 179 -17.56 1.04 3.27
N TYR A 180 -17.57 -0.07 3.99
CA TYR A 180 -17.26 -1.37 3.39
C TYR A 180 -18.38 -1.84 2.44
N TYR A 181 -18.00 -2.54 1.38
CA TYR A 181 -18.96 -3.23 0.51
C TYR A 181 -19.57 -4.44 1.21
N ASP A 182 -20.70 -4.91 0.69
CA ASP A 182 -21.28 -6.17 1.14
C ASP A 182 -20.28 -7.31 0.97
N ARG A 183 -20.25 -8.25 1.93
CA ARG A 183 -19.34 -9.40 1.94
C ARG A 183 -17.84 -9.05 1.96
N TYR A 184 -17.45 -7.82 2.31
CA TYR A 184 -16.02 -7.44 2.39
C TYR A 184 -15.18 -8.38 3.26
N ARG A 185 -15.73 -8.93 4.35
CA ARG A 185 -15.03 -9.88 5.23
C ARG A 185 -14.66 -11.17 4.51
N GLU A 186 -15.48 -11.59 3.57
CA GLU A 186 -15.22 -12.77 2.75
C GLU A 186 -14.10 -12.50 1.74
N LEU A 187 -14.09 -11.31 1.13
CA LEU A 187 -13.00 -10.86 0.27
C LEU A 187 -11.70 -10.68 1.05
N GLU A 188 -11.74 -10.11 2.24
CA GLU A 188 -10.58 -9.99 3.13
C GLU A 188 -10.04 -11.38 3.54
N SER A 189 -10.94 -12.30 3.92
CA SER A 189 -10.56 -13.68 4.25
C SER A 189 -9.90 -14.38 3.06
N LEU A 190 -10.47 -14.21 1.86
CA LEU A 190 -9.92 -14.73 0.61
C LEU A 190 -8.53 -14.16 0.32
N PHE A 191 -8.34 -12.84 0.49
CA PHE A 191 -7.02 -12.22 0.32
C PHE A 191 -5.97 -12.90 1.19
N TRP A 192 -6.24 -13.02 2.50
CA TRP A 192 -5.29 -13.61 3.44
C TRP A 192 -5.10 -15.11 3.23
N GLN A 193 -6.13 -15.84 2.80
CA GLN A 193 -6.00 -17.25 2.44
C GLN A 193 -5.05 -17.41 1.24
N THR A 194 -5.32 -16.72 0.13
CA THR A 194 -4.49 -16.79 -1.06
C THR A 194 -3.06 -16.29 -0.79
N PHE A 195 -2.90 -15.22 -0.01
CA PHE A 195 -1.58 -14.76 0.39
C PHE A 195 -0.80 -15.83 1.17
N ARG A 196 -1.44 -16.51 2.14
CA ARG A 196 -0.80 -17.59 2.91
C ARG A 196 -0.38 -18.78 2.05
N GLU A 197 -1.18 -19.12 1.04
CA GLU A 197 -0.90 -20.23 0.12
C GLU A 197 0.32 -19.92 -0.77
N GLU A 198 0.54 -18.65 -1.12
CA GLU A 198 1.55 -18.21 -2.09
C GLU A 198 2.82 -17.62 -1.44
N ALA A 199 2.74 -17.13 -0.19
CA ALA A 199 3.86 -16.51 0.53
C ALA A 199 4.75 -17.58 1.19
N HIS A 200 6.01 -17.66 0.75
CA HIS A 200 6.98 -18.62 1.27
C HIS A 200 7.39 -18.28 2.71
N ASN A 201 7.47 -19.31 3.56
CA ASN A 201 7.90 -19.22 4.97
C ASN A 201 7.09 -18.22 5.82
N PHE A 202 5.84 -17.93 5.43
CA PHE A 202 4.95 -17.07 6.19
C PHE A 202 4.41 -17.77 7.46
N SER A 203 4.36 -17.04 8.58
CA SER A 203 3.89 -17.54 9.86
C SER A 203 2.87 -16.61 10.53
N ASP A 204 2.13 -17.12 11.52
CA ASP A 204 1.20 -16.30 12.31
C ASP A 204 1.89 -15.18 13.11
N ALA A 205 3.17 -15.36 13.45
CA ALA A 205 3.96 -14.32 14.11
C ALA A 205 4.18 -13.11 13.17
N ASP A 206 4.35 -13.35 11.87
CA ASP A 206 4.48 -12.31 10.86
C ASP A 206 3.18 -11.50 10.74
N LEU A 207 2.03 -12.17 10.84
CA LEU A 207 0.72 -11.51 10.73
C LEU A 207 0.54 -10.38 11.75
N CYS A 208 1.01 -10.57 12.99
CA CYS A 208 0.97 -9.53 14.02
C CYS A 208 1.81 -8.30 13.64
N LEU A 209 3.02 -8.51 13.12
CA LEU A 209 3.89 -7.43 12.66
C LEU A 209 3.33 -6.75 11.40
N ILE A 210 2.79 -7.52 10.45
CA ILE A 210 2.16 -6.99 9.24
C ILE A 210 0.98 -6.08 9.59
N ARG A 211 0.20 -6.40 10.62
CA ARG A 211 -0.87 -5.50 11.11
C ARG A 211 -0.31 -4.16 11.56
N ALA A 212 0.75 -4.16 12.36
CA ALA A 212 1.40 -2.92 12.78
C ALA A 212 2.01 -2.16 11.58
N ALA A 213 2.61 -2.85 10.61
CA ALA A 213 3.10 -2.26 9.37
C ALA A 213 1.99 -1.67 8.49
N ARG A 214 0.80 -2.30 8.43
CA ARG A 214 -0.38 -1.75 7.74
C ARG A 214 -0.81 -0.43 8.37
N ILE A 215 -0.93 -0.38 9.70
CA ILE A 215 -1.28 0.87 10.41
C ILE A 215 -0.19 1.93 10.22
N ALA A 216 1.09 1.53 10.23
CA ALA A 216 2.19 2.44 9.91
C ALA A 216 2.06 3.01 8.48
N GLY A 217 1.76 2.15 7.50
CA GLY A 217 1.49 2.56 6.12
C GLY A 217 0.35 3.56 6.00
N LEU A 218 -0.78 3.31 6.69
CA LEU A 218 -1.93 4.22 6.73
C LEU A 218 -1.56 5.59 7.31
N PHE A 219 -0.87 5.61 8.46
CA PHE A 219 -0.39 6.87 9.06
C PHE A 219 0.58 7.61 8.16
N TYR A 220 1.50 6.91 7.51
CA TYR A 220 2.48 7.51 6.62
C TYR A 220 1.79 8.11 5.38
N ASN A 221 0.88 7.37 4.75
CA ASN A 221 0.22 7.78 3.51
C ASN A 221 -0.81 8.91 3.72
N TYR A 222 -1.60 8.83 4.79
CA TYR A 222 -2.71 9.75 5.03
C TYR A 222 -2.44 10.79 6.13
N GLY A 223 -1.31 10.69 6.85
CA GLY A 223 -0.92 11.64 7.89
C GLY A 223 0.03 12.73 7.41
N PHE A 224 0.62 12.61 6.21
CA PHE A 224 1.55 13.59 5.66
C PHE A 224 1.07 14.21 4.35
N ASN A 225 1.53 15.44 4.11
CA ASN A 225 1.63 16.04 2.79
C ASN A 225 3.05 15.80 2.27
N PHE A 226 3.15 15.40 1.01
CA PHE A 226 4.42 15.17 0.33
C PHE A 226 4.68 16.27 -0.70
N ASP A 227 5.94 16.63 -0.88
CA ASP A 227 6.34 17.52 -1.96
C ASP A 227 6.38 16.77 -3.31
N THR A 228 6.69 17.48 -4.39
CA THR A 228 6.76 16.89 -5.75
C THR A 228 7.90 15.87 -5.93
N LYS A 229 8.70 15.60 -4.89
CA LYS A 229 9.78 14.62 -4.88
C LYS A 229 9.47 13.45 -3.93
N GLY A 230 8.25 13.38 -3.40
CA GLY A 230 7.83 12.34 -2.45
C GLY A 230 8.40 12.51 -1.04
N MET A 231 8.95 13.69 -0.70
CA MET A 231 9.50 13.97 0.62
C MET A 231 8.42 14.54 1.55
N VAL A 232 8.45 14.13 2.81
CA VAL A 232 7.53 14.66 3.84
C VAL A 232 7.71 16.17 3.96
N GLN A 233 6.64 16.92 3.65
CA GLN A 233 6.63 18.38 3.70
C GLN A 233 6.00 18.88 5.00
N SER A 234 4.87 18.30 5.41
CA SER A 234 4.14 18.69 6.63
C SER A 234 3.18 17.58 7.07
N VAL A 235 2.73 17.63 8.32
CA VAL A 235 1.63 16.78 8.81
C VAL A 235 0.31 17.33 8.27
N ARG A 236 -0.60 16.43 7.84
CA ARG A 236 -1.95 16.83 7.44
C ARG A 236 -2.70 17.38 8.64
N MET A 237 -3.35 18.51 8.45
CA MET A 237 -4.13 19.18 9.48
C MET A 237 -5.61 18.91 9.21
N ASP A 238 -6.41 18.82 10.29
CA ASP A 238 -7.87 18.68 10.24
C ASP A 238 -8.49 19.98 9.70
N GLN A 239 -8.45 20.13 8.38
CA GLN A 239 -8.86 21.32 7.62
C GLN A 239 -9.78 20.89 6.46
N PRO A 240 -10.59 21.81 5.89
CA PRO A 240 -11.56 21.48 4.84
C PRO A 240 -10.97 20.82 3.59
N ASP A 241 -9.70 21.06 3.30
CA ASP A 241 -8.93 20.48 2.18
C ASP A 241 -8.02 19.30 2.60
N GLY A 242 -7.87 19.07 3.90
CA GLY A 242 -6.95 18.11 4.53
C GLY A 242 -7.67 17.03 5.33
N SER A 243 -8.69 16.40 4.75
CA SER A 243 -9.51 15.40 5.45
C SER A 243 -8.65 14.28 6.06
N LEU A 244 -8.79 14.09 7.37
CA LEU A 244 -8.23 12.96 8.12
C LEU A 244 -9.14 11.72 8.06
N ALA A 245 -10.17 11.70 7.20
CA ALA A 245 -11.20 10.65 7.17
C ALA A 245 -10.64 9.23 7.02
N TYR A 246 -9.58 9.03 6.25
CA TYR A 246 -8.92 7.72 6.15
C TYR A 246 -8.25 7.32 7.47
N LEU A 247 -7.60 8.27 8.16
CA LEU A 247 -7.07 8.00 9.50
C LEU A 247 -8.20 7.79 10.50
N ASP A 248 -9.30 8.53 10.41
CA ASP A 248 -10.46 8.34 11.28
C ASP A 248 -11.08 6.95 11.10
N ALA A 249 -11.16 6.46 9.87
CA ALA A 249 -11.71 5.14 9.56
C ALA A 249 -10.84 3.97 10.06
N PHE A 250 -9.51 4.08 9.96
CA PHE A 250 -8.62 2.92 10.15
C PHE A 250 -7.63 3.04 11.30
N CYS A 251 -7.41 4.25 11.80
CA CYS A 251 -6.36 4.57 12.75
C CYS A 251 -6.87 5.24 14.04
N ALA A 252 -8.14 5.67 14.09
CA ALA A 252 -8.76 6.09 15.35
C ALA A 252 -8.89 4.91 16.31
N ALA A 253 -8.91 5.19 17.61
CA ALA A 253 -8.86 4.17 18.66
C ALA A 253 -9.94 3.08 18.50
N GLY A 254 -9.52 1.82 18.65
CA GLY A 254 -10.42 0.68 18.86
C GLY A 254 -10.87 -0.04 17.58
N GLU A 255 -9.99 -0.82 16.98
CA GLU A 255 -10.34 -2.09 16.32
C GLU A 255 -9.07 -2.91 16.03
N TRP A 256 -8.51 -3.48 17.10
CA TRP A 256 -7.76 -4.73 16.96
C TRP A 256 -8.77 -5.88 17.07
N ALA A 257 -9.72 -5.93 16.13
CA ALA A 257 -10.53 -7.12 15.97
C ALA A 257 -9.61 -8.22 15.42
N PRO A 258 -9.55 -9.42 16.03
CA PRO A 258 -8.88 -10.54 15.40
C PRO A 258 -9.53 -10.80 14.05
N LEU A 259 -8.72 -10.94 12.99
CA LEU A 259 -9.18 -11.56 11.75
C LEU A 259 -9.85 -12.89 12.11
N PRO A 260 -10.95 -13.28 11.44
CA PRO A 260 -11.53 -14.59 11.66
C PRO A 260 -10.41 -15.63 11.52
N SER A 261 -10.20 -16.39 12.59
CA SER A 261 -9.44 -17.64 12.49
C SER A 261 -10.12 -18.49 11.42
N ALA A 262 -9.31 -19.03 10.50
CA ALA A 262 -9.78 -19.97 9.49
C ALA A 262 -10.62 -21.09 10.10
#